data_AF-A0A431VQ95-F1
#
_entry.id   AF-A0A431VQ95-F1
#
_cell.length_a   1.000
_cell.length_b   1.000
_cell.length_c   1.000
_cell.angle_alpha   90.00
_cell.angle_beta   90.00
_cell.angle_gamma   90.00
#
_symmetry.space_group_name_H-M   'P 1'
#
loop_
_entity.id
_entity.type
_entity.pdbx_description
1 polymer ?
#
loop_
_entity_poly.entity_id
_entity_poly.type
_entity_poly.pdbx_seq_one_letter_code
_entity_poly.pdbx_strand_id
1 'polypeptide(L)'
;MTAIKEATGPAAQETEVRYYLVGRVPVKLQERPDGVALVAYNPLLGGFVSDARYYSAIKRHEGDEDGIERIDEDRFTAQVAALGGQ
;
A
#
# COMPACT_ATOMS: atom_id res chain seq x y z
N MET A 1 9.61 -45.35 -18.61
CA MET A 1 10.51 -44.40 -17.93
C MET A 1 9.72 -43.12 -17.72
N THR A 2 9.19 -42.92 -16.52
CA THR A 2 8.29 -41.80 -16.20
C THR A 2 9.08 -40.79 -15.36
N ALA A 3 9.45 -39.66 -15.96
CA ALA A 3 10.02 -38.55 -15.22
C ALA A 3 8.88 -37.76 -14.57
N ILE A 4 8.74 -37.94 -13.25
CA ILE A 4 7.88 -37.11 -12.41
C ILE A 4 8.49 -35.71 -12.31
N LYS A 5 7.67 -34.74 -12.71
CA LYS A 5 7.92 -33.31 -12.77
C LYS A 5 8.24 -32.80 -11.36
N GLU A 6 9.41 -32.20 -11.21
CA GLU A 6 9.84 -31.56 -9.97
C GLU A 6 8.87 -30.42 -9.63
N ALA A 7 8.06 -30.64 -8.60
CA ALA A 7 7.37 -29.60 -7.87
C ALA A 7 8.09 -29.50 -6.52
N THR A 8 8.87 -28.44 -6.27
CA THR A 8 9.17 -27.91 -4.93
C THR A 8 9.86 -26.55 -5.04
N GLY A 9 9.08 -25.51 -4.79
CA GLY A 9 9.50 -24.34 -4.05
C GLY A 9 8.23 -23.83 -3.36
N PRO A 10 8.20 -23.58 -2.04
CA PRO A 10 7.06 -22.88 -1.47
C PRO A 10 6.99 -21.54 -2.19
N ALA A 11 5.85 -21.22 -2.81
CA ALA A 11 5.61 -19.88 -3.32
C ALA A 11 5.83 -18.93 -2.14
N ALA A 12 6.98 -18.25 -2.10
CA ALA A 12 7.18 -17.14 -1.20
C ALA A 12 6.05 -16.19 -1.55
N GLN A 13 5.04 -16.12 -0.68
CA GLN A 13 4.00 -15.11 -0.76
C GLN A 13 4.72 -13.79 -0.54
N GLU A 14 5.26 -13.24 -1.62
CA GLU A 14 6.04 -12.01 -1.62
C GLU A 14 5.17 -10.95 -0.96
N THR A 15 5.76 -10.34 0.07
CA THR A 15 5.13 -9.19 0.72
C THR A 15 5.04 -8.08 -0.30
N GLU A 16 3.85 -7.84 -0.85
CA GLU A 16 3.65 -6.82 -1.86
C GLU A 16 3.44 -5.48 -1.18
N VAL A 17 4.35 -4.55 -1.41
CA VAL A 17 4.25 -3.17 -0.92
C VAL A 17 3.76 -2.29 -2.06
N ARG A 18 2.69 -1.55 -1.80
CA ARG A 18 2.07 -0.61 -2.73
C ARG A 18 1.88 0.74 -2.05
N TYR A 19 2.07 1.81 -2.82
CA TYR A 19 1.91 3.18 -2.35
C TYR A 19 0.76 3.84 -3.10
N TYR A 20 -0.03 4.63 -2.37
CA TYR A 20 -1.22 5.29 -2.89
C TYR A 20 -1.29 6.72 -2.36
N LEU A 21 -1.97 7.58 -3.10
CA LEU A 21 -2.40 8.90 -2.68
C LEU A 21 -3.93 8.89 -2.62
N VAL A 22 -4.49 8.98 -1.41
CA VAL A 22 -5.94 9.07 -1.19
C VAL A 22 -6.28 10.55 -0.98
N GLY A 23 -6.72 11.20 -2.05
CA GLY A 23 -6.86 12.65 -2.16
C GLY A 23 -5.52 13.35 -2.06
N ARG A 24 -5.11 13.69 -0.84
CA ARG A 24 -3.78 14.28 -0.53
C ARG A 24 -3.01 13.51 0.53
N VAL A 25 -3.58 12.40 1.02
CA VAL A 25 -3.02 11.60 2.09
C VAL A 25 -2.19 10.47 1.47
N PRO A 26 -0.86 10.45 1.66
CA PRO A 26 -0.03 9.36 1.19
C PRO A 26 -0.23 8.14 2.09
N VAL A 27 -0.44 6.99 1.47
CA VAL A 27 -0.77 5.72 2.10
C VAL A 27 0.19 4.63 1.61
N LYS A 28 0.75 3.88 2.55
CA LYS A 28 1.52 2.66 2.32
C LYS A 28 0.66 1.46 2.69
N LEU A 29 0.46 0.57 1.73
CA LEU A 29 -0.25 -0.69 1.90
C LEU A 29 0.74 -1.84 1.69
N GLN A 30 0.77 -2.76 2.63
CA GLN A 30 1.65 -3.92 2.62
C GLN A 30 0.79 -5.17 2.76
N GLU A 31 0.63 -5.91 1.66
CA GLU A 31 -0.04 -7.21 1.64
C GLU A 31 0.95 -8.27 2.11
N ARG A 32 0.58 -8.99 3.17
CA ARG A 32 1.35 -10.08 3.78
C ARG A 32 0.55 -11.38 3.63
N PRO A 33 1.22 -12.55 3.71
CA PRO A 33 0.54 -13.84 3.69
C PRO A 33 -0.58 -13.94 4.74
N ASP A 34 -0.35 -13.37 5.93
CA ASP A 34 -1.25 -13.45 7.08
C ASP A 34 -2.24 -12.26 7.19
N GLY A 35 -2.22 -11.30 6.25
CA GLY A 35 -3.13 -10.15 6.26
C GLY A 35 -2.57 -8.89 5.61
N VAL A 36 -3.24 -7.76 5.81
CA VAL A 36 -2.83 -6.47 5.24
C VAL A 36 -2.43 -5.50 6.33
N ALA A 37 -1.27 -4.89 6.20
CA ALA A 37 -0.85 -3.74 7.01
C ALA A 37 -1.01 -2.47 6.18
N LEU A 38 -1.60 -1.43 6.78
CA LEU A 38 -1.76 -0.13 6.13
C LEU A 38 -1.33 0.99 7.08
N VAL A 39 -0.61 1.95 6.53
CA VAL A 39 -0.24 3.19 7.20
C VAL A 39 -0.53 4.37 6.28
N ALA A 40 -1.20 5.39 6.81
CA ALA A 40 -1.49 6.65 6.12
C ALA A 40 -0.86 7.80 6.89
N TYR A 41 -0.26 8.79 6.21
CA TYR A 41 0.23 9.99 6.89
C TYR A 41 -0.89 11.02 7.02
N ASN A 42 -1.38 11.25 8.24
CA ASN A 42 -2.41 12.23 8.50
C ASN A 42 -1.76 13.57 8.93
N PRO A 43 -1.76 14.61 8.08
CA PRO A 43 -1.17 15.91 8.44
C PRO A 43 -1.89 16.59 9.61
N LEU A 44 -3.19 16.34 9.79
CA LEU A 44 -3.95 16.92 10.91
C LEU A 44 -3.52 16.34 12.26
N LEU A 45 -2.98 15.13 12.27
CA LEU A 45 -2.43 14.46 13.45
C LEU A 45 -0.89 14.52 13.50
N GLY A 46 -0.25 15.09 12.48
CA GLY A 46 1.21 15.21 12.38
C GLY A 46 1.96 13.88 12.28
N GLY A 47 1.32 12.80 11.84
CA GLY A 47 1.93 11.48 11.92
C GLY A 47 1.24 10.36 11.14
N PHE A 48 1.85 9.17 11.19
CA PHE A 48 1.33 7.97 10.57
C PHE A 48 0.24 7.33 11.42
N VAL A 49 -0.86 6.96 10.77
CA VAL A 49 -2.00 6.27 11.38
C VAL A 49 -2.33 4.99 10.61
N SER A 50 -2.69 3.95 11.34
CA SER A 50 -3.25 2.72 10.77
C SER A 50 -4.76 2.75 10.91
N ASP A 51 -5.46 3.13 9.84
CA ASP A 51 -6.92 3.16 9.79
C ASP A 51 -7.43 2.28 8.63
N ALA A 52 -8.24 1.29 8.96
CA ALA A 52 -8.81 0.34 7.99
C ALA A 52 -9.72 1.02 6.95
N ARG A 53 -10.22 2.23 7.23
CA ARG A 53 -11.03 3.00 6.27
C ARG A 53 -10.28 3.31 4.98
N TYR A 54 -8.97 3.58 5.07
CA TYR A 54 -8.15 3.79 3.88
C TYR A 54 -8.03 2.52 3.03
N TYR A 55 -7.97 1.35 3.67
CA TYR A 55 -7.94 0.07 2.95
C TYR A 55 -9.23 -0.13 2.15
N SER A 56 -10.39 0.09 2.78
CA SER A 56 -11.68 -0.01 2.10
C SER A 56 -11.83 1.00 0.97
N ALA A 57 -11.33 2.23 1.15
CA ALA A 57 -11.33 3.25 0.11
C ALA A 57 -10.48 2.82 -1.09
N ILE A 58 -9.23 2.39 -0.86
CA ILE A 58 -8.31 1.92 -1.90
C ILE A 58 -8.92 0.75 -2.66
N LYS A 59 -9.36 -0.31 -1.99
CA LYS A 59 -9.93 -1.48 -2.69
C LYS A 59 -11.23 -1.17 -3.46
N ARG A 60 -11.97 -0.14 -3.07
CA ARG A 60 -13.23 0.24 -3.74
C ARG A 60 -13.03 1.16 -4.95
N HIS A 61 -12.01 2.02 -4.91
CA HIS A 61 -11.78 3.06 -5.92
C HIS A 61 -10.45 2.91 -6.66
N GLU A 62 -9.67 1.86 -6.42
CA GLU A 62 -8.49 1.53 -7.24
C GLU A 62 -8.93 1.31 -8.69
N GLY A 63 -8.65 2.29 -9.56
CA GLY A 63 -9.02 2.27 -10.98
C GLY A 63 -10.19 3.21 -11.35
N ASP A 64 -10.83 3.82 -10.37
CA ASP A 64 -11.78 4.92 -10.58
C ASP A 64 -11.02 6.25 -10.43
N GLU A 65 -11.25 7.23 -11.29
CA GLU A 65 -10.62 8.57 -11.26
C GLU A 65 -10.98 9.40 -9.99
N ASP A 66 -11.71 8.79 -9.05
CA ASP A 66 -12.29 9.39 -7.85
C ASP A 66 -11.27 9.45 -6.69
N GLY A 67 -10.15 10.13 -6.93
CA GLY A 67 -9.28 10.60 -5.86
C GLY A 67 -8.36 9.56 -5.21
N ILE A 68 -8.17 8.37 -5.79
CA ILE A 68 -7.13 7.42 -5.38
C ILE A 68 -6.15 7.19 -6.52
N GLU A 69 -4.92 7.64 -6.34
CA GLU A 69 -3.85 7.48 -7.33
C GLU A 69 -2.82 6.48 -6.81
N ARG A 70 -2.43 5.49 -7.62
CA ARG A 70 -1.28 4.64 -7.29
C ARG A 70 0.00 5.40 -7.58
N ILE A 71 0.88 5.49 -6.59
CA ILE A 71 2.15 6.20 -6.67
C ILE A 71 3.31 5.25 -6.38
N ASP A 72 4.52 5.68 -6.70
CA ASP A 72 5.76 5.04 -6.28
C ASP A 72 6.24 5.54 -4.91
N GLU A 73 7.27 4.88 -4.38
CA GLU A 73 7.85 5.17 -3.07
C GLU A 73 8.50 6.55 -2.97
N ASP A 74 9.09 7.03 -4.06
CA ASP A 74 9.75 8.34 -4.10
C ASP A 74 8.70 9.45 -3.95
N ARG A 75 7.62 9.35 -4.74
CA ARG A 75 6.48 10.27 -4.65
C ARG A 75 5.77 10.20 -3.29
N PHE A 76 5.65 9.02 -2.69
CA PHE A 76 5.14 8.88 -1.32
C PHE A 76 6.01 9.66 -0.33
N THR A 77 7.32 9.48 -0.39
CA THR A 77 8.28 10.14 0.53
C THR A 77 8.26 11.65 0.35
N ALA A 78 8.25 12.13 -0.89
CA ALA A 78 8.12 13.55 -1.20
C ALA A 78 6.83 14.15 -0.63
N GLN A 79 5.70 13.43 -0.74
CA GLN A 79 4.41 13.90 -0.21
C GLN A 79 4.38 13.91 1.32
N VAL A 80 4.94 12.89 1.98
CA VAL A 80 5.06 12.88 3.44
C VAL A 80 5.92 14.05 3.91
N ALA A 81 7.06 14.31 3.26
CA ALA A 81 7.94 15.42 3.60
C ALA A 81 7.24 16.79 3.40
N ALA A 82 6.50 16.94 2.30
CA ALA A 82 5.73 18.16 2.03
C ALA A 82 4.63 18.43 3.07
N LEU A 83 4.03 17.37 3.64
CA LEU A 83 2.96 17.46 4.63
C LEU A 83 3.45 17.57 6.08
N GLY A 84 4.61 16.99 6.40
CA GLY A 84 5.19 17.02 7.75
C GLY A 84 6.14 18.18 8.02
N GLY A 85 6.49 18.96 6.99
CA GLY A 85 7.36 20.14 7.09
C GLY A 85 6.63 21.46 7.33
N GLN A 86 5.36 21.45 7.75
CA GLN A 86 4.58 22.66 8.07
C GLN A 86 4.55 22.95 9.57
#